data_AF-J9ED82-F1
#
_entry.id   AF-J9ED82-F1
#
_cell.length_a   1.000
_cell.length_b   1.000
_cell.length_c   1.000
_cell.angle_alpha   90.00
_cell.angle_beta   90.00
_cell.angle_gamma   90.00
#
_symmetry.space_group_name_H-M   'P 1'
#
loop_
_entity.id
_entity.type
_entity.pdbx_description
1 polymer ?
#
loop_
_entity_poly.entity_id
_entity_poly.type
_entity_poly.pdbx_seq_one_letter_code
_entity_poly.pdbx_strand_id
1 'polypeptide(L)'
;VSVEITAVLQKSIIDSGWPRSAAHLIFAVIDCLEQFTYHRRSQKIPADMVLQRTLEILSNVTTQTASDGNCLIVAAAGVCHCTTRALKWCEQYAIGCDAYGQTLFKPDQFSFLEKIYFDLGDMDGVAGAFETIRSCAEPTINDRILSLEADGNYWDALPLYRKSTNVE
;
A
#
# COMPACT_ATOMS: atom_id res chain seq x y z
N VAL A 1 -15.07 8.11 -14.94
CA VAL A 1 -13.80 8.39 -14.22
C VAL A 1 -13.55 7.43 -13.07
N SER A 2 -14.22 7.54 -11.91
CA SER A 2 -13.89 6.68 -10.76
C SER A 2 -14.03 5.18 -11.05
N VAL A 3 -15.09 4.77 -11.75
CA VAL A 3 -15.34 3.36 -12.11
C VAL A 3 -14.29 2.81 -13.09
N GLU A 4 -13.85 3.64 -14.05
CA GLU A 4 -12.83 3.26 -15.04
C GLU A 4 -11.46 3.09 -14.40
N ILE A 5 -11.08 4.02 -13.51
CA ILE A 5 -9.84 3.94 -12.74
C ILE A 5 -9.81 2.65 -11.91
N THR A 6 -10.87 2.37 -11.16
CA THR A 6 -10.98 1.16 -10.34
C THR A 6 -10.87 -0.11 -11.19
N ALA A 7 -11.56 -0.17 -12.34
CA ALA A 7 -11.53 -1.33 -13.22
C ALA A 7 -10.12 -1.60 -13.80
N VAL A 8 -9.39 -0.55 -14.20
CA VAL A 8 -8.02 -0.70 -14.70
C VAL A 8 -7.08 -1.15 -13.58
N LEU A 9 -7.20 -0.58 -12.38
CA LEU A 9 -6.38 -0.99 -11.24
C LEU A 9 -6.62 -2.46 -10.87
N GLN A 10 -7.88 -2.89 -10.79
CA GLN A 10 -8.22 -4.31 -10.57
C GLN A 10 -7.63 -5.21 -11.65
N LYS A 11 -7.72 -4.80 -12.93
CA LYS A 11 -7.19 -5.59 -14.03
C LYS A 11 -5.65 -5.68 -14.00
N SER A 12 -4.96 -4.63 -13.56
CA SER A 12 -3.49 -4.58 -13.46
C SER A 12 -2.89 -5.55 -12.44
N ILE A 13 -3.67 -5.91 -11.42
CA ILE A 13 -3.29 -6.91 -10.41
C ILE A 13 -3.24 -8.31 -11.05
N ILE A 14 -4.19 -8.61 -11.94
CA ILE A 14 -4.37 -9.94 -12.53
C ILE A 14 -3.49 -10.13 -13.77
N ASP A 15 -3.40 -9.11 -14.64
CA ASP A 15 -2.79 -9.20 -15.97
C ASP A 15 -1.52 -8.34 -16.04
N SER A 16 -0.38 -8.99 -16.31
CA SER A 16 0.94 -8.35 -16.41
C SER A 16 1.22 -7.61 -17.71
N GLY A 17 0.29 -7.62 -18.67
CA GLY A 17 0.44 -6.97 -19.96
C GLY A 17 0.10 -5.46 -19.95
N TRP A 18 -0.64 -5.04 -20.97
CA TRP A 18 -1.06 -3.65 -21.14
C TRP A 18 -1.82 -3.05 -19.93
N PRO A 19 -2.54 -3.80 -19.08
CA PRO A 19 -3.21 -3.22 -17.92
C PRO A 19 -2.25 -2.60 -16.90
N ARG A 20 -1.07 -3.19 -16.68
CA ARG A 20 -0.04 -2.57 -15.82
C ARG A 20 0.51 -1.29 -16.43
N SER A 21 0.74 -1.28 -17.75
CA SER A 21 1.16 -0.07 -18.47
C SER A 21 0.12 1.05 -18.34
N ALA A 22 -1.17 0.72 -18.43
CA ALA A 22 -2.26 1.68 -18.22
C ALA A 22 -2.32 2.16 -16.75
N ALA A 23 -2.05 1.28 -15.78
CA ALA A 23 -1.99 1.66 -14.37
C ALA A 23 -0.90 2.70 -14.09
N HIS A 24 0.26 2.63 -14.75
CA HIS A 24 1.29 3.69 -14.61
C HIS A 24 0.80 5.08 -15.03
N LEU A 25 -0.04 5.17 -16.06
CA LEU A 25 -0.66 6.44 -16.46
C LEU A 25 -1.64 6.93 -15.40
N ILE A 26 -2.45 6.02 -14.84
CA ILE A 26 -3.35 6.35 -13.73
C ILE A 26 -2.55 6.87 -12.54
N PHE A 27 -1.44 6.22 -12.17
CA PHE A 27 -0.59 6.67 -11.08
C PHE A 27 -0.09 8.10 -11.28
N ALA A 28 0.37 8.44 -12.50
CA ALA A 28 0.79 9.79 -12.84
C ALA A 28 -0.36 10.82 -12.76
N VAL A 29 -1.58 10.42 -13.15
CA VAL A 29 -2.76 11.27 -13.02
C VAL A 29 -3.09 11.52 -11.55
N ILE A 30 -3.05 10.49 -10.70
CA ILE A 30 -3.30 10.64 -9.26
C ILE A 30 -2.25 11.54 -8.61
N ASP A 31 -0.95 11.32 -8.89
CA ASP A 31 0.12 12.18 -8.39
C ASP A 31 -0.09 13.66 -8.81
N CYS A 32 -0.53 13.90 -10.05
CA CYS A 32 -0.84 15.23 -10.56
C CYS A 32 -2.04 15.86 -9.85
N LEU A 33 -3.11 15.08 -9.63
CA LEU A 33 -4.29 15.55 -8.91
C LEU A 33 -3.95 15.89 -7.45
N GLU A 34 -3.13 15.10 -6.77
CA GLU A 34 -2.65 15.41 -5.42
C GLU A 34 -1.90 16.75 -5.41
N GLN A 35 -0.90 16.93 -6.28
CA GLN A 35 -0.15 18.19 -6.42
C GLN A 35 -1.07 19.37 -6.73
N PHE A 36 -2.06 19.16 -7.60
CA PHE A 36 -3.06 20.16 -7.93
C PHE A 36 -3.88 20.58 -6.70
N THR A 37 -4.27 19.64 -5.83
CA THR A 37 -4.97 19.99 -4.59
C THR A 37 -4.12 20.84 -3.66
N TYR A 38 -2.82 20.56 -3.51
CA TYR A 38 -1.92 21.37 -2.70
C TYR A 38 -1.78 22.78 -3.25
N HIS A 39 -1.53 22.91 -4.55
CA HIS A 39 -1.42 24.20 -5.22
C HIS A 39 -2.71 25.02 -5.03
N ARG A 40 -3.86 24.39 -5.24
CA ARG A 40 -5.16 25.05 -5.16
C ARG A 40 -5.53 25.47 -3.74
N ARG A 41 -5.22 24.65 -2.74
CA ARG A 41 -5.37 25.00 -1.31
C ARG A 41 -4.55 26.25 -0.95
N SER A 42 -3.36 26.42 -1.54
CA SER A 42 -2.51 27.60 -1.28
C SER A 42 -3.13 28.92 -1.76
N GLN A 43 -4.02 28.86 -2.76
CA GLN A 43 -4.71 30.03 -3.30
C GLN A 43 -5.86 30.52 -2.41
N LYS A 44 -6.25 29.74 -1.37
CA LYS A 44 -7.28 30.09 -0.37
C LYS A 44 -8.60 30.60 -0.98
N ILE A 45 -9.03 29.98 -2.08
CA ILE A 45 -10.29 30.32 -2.75
C ILE A 45 -11.45 29.89 -1.84
N PRO A 46 -12.38 30.79 -1.48
CA PRO A 46 -13.56 30.43 -0.70
C PRO A 46 -14.52 29.58 -1.53
N ALA A 47 -15.12 28.55 -0.91
CA ALA A 47 -16.09 27.65 -1.54
C ALA A 47 -15.63 27.05 -2.89
N ASP A 48 -14.39 26.56 -2.90
CA ASP A 48 -13.75 26.04 -4.10
C ASP A 48 -14.33 24.68 -4.55
N MET A 49 -15.35 24.73 -5.40
CA MET A 49 -16.07 23.56 -5.92
C MET A 49 -15.18 22.58 -6.68
N VAL A 50 -14.13 23.06 -7.36
CA VAL A 50 -13.26 22.17 -8.13
C VAL A 50 -12.27 21.47 -7.19
N LEU A 51 -11.77 22.17 -6.16
CA LEU A 51 -10.98 21.51 -5.11
C LEU A 51 -11.79 20.39 -4.45
N GLN A 52 -13.04 20.66 -4.10
CA GLN A 52 -13.95 19.66 -3.52
C GLN A 52 -14.11 18.45 -4.46
N ARG A 53 -14.42 18.71 -5.74
CA ARG A 53 -14.56 17.64 -6.73
C ARG A 53 -13.28 16.82 -6.94
N THR A 54 -12.10 17.46 -6.94
CA THR A 54 -10.82 16.75 -7.04
C THR A 54 -10.57 15.87 -5.81
N LEU A 55 -10.86 16.38 -4.61
CA LEU A 55 -10.74 15.61 -3.37
C LEU A 55 -11.70 14.43 -3.33
N GLU A 56 -12.92 14.59 -3.83
CA GLU A 56 -13.88 13.48 -3.99
C GLU A 56 -13.35 12.40 -4.93
N ILE A 57 -12.79 12.78 -6.09
CA ILE A 57 -12.19 11.82 -7.03
C ILE A 57 -11.04 11.06 -6.36
N LEU A 58 -10.13 11.76 -5.69
CA LEU A 58 -9.01 11.13 -4.98
C LEU A 58 -9.53 10.18 -3.90
N SER A 59 -10.43 10.65 -3.04
CA SER A 59 -11.04 9.84 -1.97
C SER A 59 -11.73 8.60 -2.51
N ASN A 60 -12.42 8.70 -3.64
CA ASN A 60 -13.13 7.57 -4.24
C ASN A 60 -12.19 6.51 -4.83
N VAL A 61 -10.95 6.88 -5.18
CA VAL A 61 -9.93 5.95 -5.69
C VAL A 61 -9.12 5.36 -4.53
N THR A 62 -8.75 6.17 -3.54
CA THR A 62 -7.85 5.77 -2.46
C THR A 62 -8.55 4.98 -1.34
N THR A 63 -9.87 5.06 -1.22
CA THR A 63 -10.63 4.28 -0.22
C THR A 63 -11.06 2.90 -0.73
N GLN A 64 -10.87 2.60 -2.01
CA GLN A 64 -11.26 1.32 -2.58
C GLN A 64 -10.36 0.21 -2.07
N THR A 65 -10.97 -0.87 -1.60
CA THR A 65 -10.26 -2.08 -1.16
C THR A 65 -10.31 -3.15 -2.23
N ALA A 66 -9.21 -3.89 -2.37
CA ALA A 66 -9.18 -5.14 -3.12
C ALA A 66 -9.93 -6.25 -2.36
N SER A 67 -10.08 -7.43 -2.97
CA SER A 67 -10.64 -8.63 -2.34
C SER A 67 -9.93 -8.99 -1.03
N ASP A 68 -8.65 -8.67 -0.94
CA ASP A 68 -7.76 -9.08 0.14
C ASP A 68 -7.73 -8.04 1.28
N GLY A 69 -8.67 -7.09 1.30
CA GLY A 69 -8.77 -6.03 2.31
C GLY A 69 -7.75 -4.89 2.17
N ASN A 70 -6.70 -5.09 1.37
CA ASN A 70 -5.70 -4.08 1.07
C ASN A 70 -6.23 -2.96 0.16
N CYS A 71 -5.68 -1.76 0.30
CA CYS A 71 -6.04 -0.63 -0.55
C CYS A 71 -5.66 -0.92 -2.02
N LEU A 72 -6.62 -0.79 -2.93
CA LEU A 72 -6.51 -1.23 -4.32
C LEU A 72 -5.35 -0.54 -5.06
N ILE A 73 -5.20 0.77 -4.87
CA ILE A 73 -4.13 1.53 -5.52
C ILE A 73 -2.73 1.08 -5.05
N VAL A 74 -2.62 0.66 -3.79
CA VAL A 74 -1.36 0.20 -3.19
C VAL A 74 -1.01 -1.19 -3.70
N ALA A 75 -1.99 -2.10 -3.73
CA ALA A 75 -1.82 -3.43 -4.31
C ALA A 75 -1.42 -3.36 -5.79
N ALA A 76 -2.10 -2.52 -6.58
CA ALA A 76 -1.77 -2.30 -7.98
C ALA A 76 -0.35 -1.71 -8.14
N ALA A 77 0.04 -0.73 -7.31
CA ALA A 77 1.37 -0.14 -7.35
C ALA A 77 2.48 -1.15 -7.03
N GLY A 78 2.27 -2.02 -6.03
CA GLY A 78 3.20 -3.09 -5.67
C GLY A 78 3.41 -4.08 -6.82
N VAL A 79 2.31 -4.55 -7.43
CA VAL A 79 2.37 -5.50 -8.57
C VAL A 79 2.95 -4.85 -9.84
N CYS A 80 2.85 -3.53 -9.98
CA CYS A 80 3.48 -2.76 -11.06
C CYS A 80 4.92 -2.32 -10.74
N HIS A 81 5.55 -2.84 -9.68
CA HIS A 81 6.91 -2.51 -9.27
C HIS A 81 7.14 -1.00 -9.01
N CYS A 82 6.10 -0.27 -8.61
CA CYS A 82 6.17 1.12 -8.16
C CYS A 82 6.24 1.18 -6.63
N THR A 83 7.25 0.54 -6.04
CA THR A 83 7.38 0.31 -4.59
C THR A 83 7.38 1.60 -3.77
N THR A 84 8.02 2.66 -4.24
CA THR A 84 8.01 3.97 -3.56
C THR A 84 6.63 4.64 -3.54
N ARG A 85 5.87 4.52 -4.63
CA ARG A 85 4.47 5.00 -4.66
C ARG A 85 3.58 4.14 -3.78
N ALA A 86 3.79 2.82 -3.82
CA ALA A 86 3.09 1.89 -2.95
C ALA A 86 3.32 2.25 -1.48
N LEU A 87 4.57 2.50 -1.05
CA LEU A 87 4.87 2.92 0.31
C LEU A 87 4.12 4.21 0.68
N LYS A 88 4.30 5.27 -0.11
CA LYS A 88 3.64 6.57 0.11
C LYS A 88 2.13 6.40 0.29
N TRP A 89 1.47 5.69 -0.60
CA TRP A 89 0.01 5.51 -0.55
C TRP A 89 -0.44 4.54 0.54
N CYS A 90 0.39 3.56 0.90
CA CYS A 90 0.14 2.68 2.03
C CYS A 90 0.06 3.51 3.32
N GLU A 91 1.07 4.34 3.57
CA GLU A 91 1.12 5.20 4.77
C GLU A 91 0.00 6.25 4.78
N GLN A 92 -0.30 6.85 3.62
CA GLN A 92 -1.29 7.93 3.53
C GLN A 92 -2.75 7.46 3.56
N TYR A 93 -3.04 6.28 2.98
CA TYR A 93 -4.42 5.85 2.71
C TYR A 93 -4.77 4.48 3.27
N ALA A 94 -3.80 3.58 3.42
CA ALA A 94 -4.08 2.24 3.93
C ALA A 94 -4.09 2.21 5.46
N ILE A 95 -3.12 2.87 6.12
CA ILE A 95 -3.06 2.96 7.58
C ILE A 95 -4.22 3.83 8.07
N GLY A 96 -5.26 3.18 8.60
CA GLY A 96 -6.41 3.86 9.17
C GLY A 96 -6.00 4.66 10.40
N CYS A 97 -6.64 5.80 10.63
CA CYS A 97 -6.56 6.52 11.90
C CYS A 97 -7.92 6.46 12.61
N ASP A 98 -7.92 6.20 13.91
CA ASP A 98 -9.08 6.35 14.77
C ASP A 98 -9.53 7.82 14.83
N ALA A 99 -10.73 8.05 15.38
CA ALA A 99 -11.27 9.40 15.60
C ALA A 99 -10.35 10.33 16.43
N TYR A 100 -9.40 9.75 17.18
CA TYR A 100 -8.40 10.45 17.97
C TYR A 100 -7.03 10.60 17.26
N GLY A 101 -6.92 10.19 16.00
CA GLY A 101 -5.68 10.25 15.22
C GLY A 101 -4.66 9.17 15.56
N GLN A 102 -5.03 8.13 16.32
CA GLN A 102 -4.17 6.97 16.57
C GLN A 102 -4.27 5.96 15.42
N THR A 103 -3.17 5.34 15.05
CA THR A 103 -3.13 4.35 13.97
C THR A 103 -3.92 3.09 14.34
N LEU A 104 -4.96 2.80 13.57
CA LEU A 104 -5.72 1.56 13.66
C LEU A 104 -4.86 0.41 13.11
N PHE A 105 -4.39 -0.45 14.00
CA PHE A 105 -3.62 -1.62 13.61
C PHE A 105 -4.50 -2.63 12.85
N LYS A 106 -4.08 -2.98 11.63
CA LYS A 106 -4.66 -4.04 10.81
C LYS A 106 -3.54 -4.99 10.38
N PRO A 107 -3.55 -6.27 10.82
CA PRO A 107 -2.47 -7.21 10.54
C PRO A 107 -2.11 -7.29 9.05
N ASP A 108 -3.09 -7.49 8.18
CA ASP A 108 -2.89 -7.68 6.74
C ASP A 108 -2.20 -6.48 6.07
N GLN A 109 -2.48 -5.27 6.55
CA GLN A 109 -1.88 -4.04 6.03
C GLN A 109 -0.42 -3.90 6.48
N PHE A 110 -0.12 -4.27 7.72
CA PHE A 110 1.24 -4.21 8.26
C PHE A 110 2.13 -5.31 7.65
N SER A 111 1.61 -6.51 7.42
CA SER A 111 2.34 -7.54 6.65
C SER A 111 2.62 -7.08 5.21
N PHE A 112 1.67 -6.37 4.59
CA PHE A 112 1.90 -5.80 3.27
C PHE A 112 2.92 -4.65 3.28
N LEU A 113 2.90 -3.81 4.33
CA LEU A 113 3.88 -2.74 4.55
C LEU A 113 5.29 -3.31 4.76
N GLU A 114 5.42 -4.36 5.57
CA GLU A 114 6.68 -5.10 5.78
C GLU A 114 7.27 -5.57 4.44
N LYS A 115 6.42 -6.14 3.58
CA LYS A 115 6.83 -6.56 2.24
C LYS A 115 7.30 -5.39 1.38
N ILE A 116 6.62 -4.24 1.42
CA ILE A 116 7.04 -3.05 0.66
C ILE A 116 8.41 -2.55 1.14
N TYR A 117 8.66 -2.52 2.45
CA TYR A 117 9.97 -2.15 3.00
C TYR A 117 11.08 -3.11 2.56
N PHE A 118 10.79 -4.41 2.58
CA PHE A 118 11.72 -5.42 2.09
C PHE A 118 12.05 -5.23 0.61
N ASP A 119 11.04 -5.00 -0.24
CA ASP A 119 11.24 -4.74 -1.67
C ASP A 119 12.04 -3.44 -1.95
N LEU A 120 12.00 -2.48 -1.02
CA LEU A 120 12.80 -1.25 -1.06
C LEU A 120 14.23 -1.43 -0.50
N GLY A 121 14.51 -2.55 0.16
CA GLY A 121 15.76 -2.78 0.88
C GLY A 121 15.90 -1.97 2.17
N ASP A 122 14.79 -1.49 2.72
CA ASP A 122 14.74 -0.75 3.99
C ASP A 122 14.59 -1.74 5.16
N MET A 123 15.72 -2.30 5.60
CA MET A 123 15.73 -3.30 6.67
C MET A 123 15.24 -2.74 8.02
N ASP A 124 15.51 -1.46 8.28
CA ASP A 124 15.03 -0.79 9.50
C ASP A 124 13.49 -0.68 9.47
N GLY A 125 12.91 -0.37 8.31
CA GLY A 125 11.46 -0.37 8.09
C GLY A 125 10.83 -1.75 8.28
N VAL A 126 11.46 -2.81 7.77
CA VAL A 126 11.01 -4.21 7.98
C VAL A 126 10.99 -4.55 9.47
N ALA A 127 12.09 -4.29 10.18
CA ALA A 127 12.18 -4.57 11.62
C ALA A 127 11.13 -3.79 12.43
N GLY A 128 10.89 -2.52 12.09
CA GLY A 128 9.88 -1.69 12.73
C GLY A 128 8.44 -2.20 12.48
N ALA A 129 8.14 -2.59 11.25
CA ALA A 129 6.83 -3.17 10.90
C ALA A 129 6.61 -4.50 11.64
N PHE A 130 7.60 -5.39 11.62
CA PHE A 130 7.54 -6.68 12.29
C PHE A 130 7.36 -6.55 13.81
N GLU A 131 8.10 -5.63 14.46
CA GLU A 131 7.96 -5.40 15.91
C GLU A 131 6.55 -4.91 16.26
N THR A 132 5.99 -4.04 15.41
CA THR A 132 4.61 -3.56 15.58
C THR A 132 3.63 -4.73 15.47
N ILE A 133 3.78 -5.59 14.46
CA ILE A 133 2.96 -6.80 14.31
C ILE A 133 3.08 -7.68 15.55
N ARG A 134 4.30 -7.98 16.01
CA ARG A 134 4.57 -8.81 17.19
C ARG A 134 3.94 -8.26 18.47
N SER A 135 3.89 -6.94 18.60
CA SER A 135 3.32 -6.28 19.78
C SER A 135 1.78 -6.30 19.80
N CYS A 136 1.15 -6.32 18.62
CA CYS A 136 -0.31 -6.16 18.48
C CYS A 136 -1.03 -7.46 18.07
N ALA A 137 -0.35 -8.42 17.43
CA ALA A 137 -0.91 -9.66 16.90
C ALA A 137 0.14 -10.79 16.85
N GLU A 138 -0.31 -12.00 16.47
CA GLU A 138 0.60 -13.11 16.22
C GLU A 138 1.19 -13.02 14.80
N PRO A 139 2.52 -12.90 14.63
CA PRO A 139 3.14 -12.77 13.32
C PRO A 139 3.04 -14.08 12.54
N THR A 140 2.70 -13.96 11.26
CA THR A 140 2.60 -15.09 10.35
C THR A 140 3.98 -15.71 10.07
N ILE A 141 3.99 -16.90 9.48
CA ILE A 141 5.25 -17.56 9.09
C ILE A 141 6.01 -16.69 8.08
N ASN A 142 5.31 -15.98 7.19
CA ASN A 142 5.92 -15.12 6.18
C ASN A 142 6.53 -13.86 6.80
N ASP A 143 5.85 -13.21 7.76
CA ASP A 143 6.41 -12.05 8.49
C ASP A 143 7.70 -12.45 9.24
N ARG A 144 7.72 -13.65 9.84
CA ARG A 144 8.92 -14.18 10.50
C ARG A 144 10.06 -14.48 9.53
N ILE A 145 9.74 -14.92 8.31
CA ILE A 145 10.75 -15.14 7.29
C ILE A 145 11.36 -13.80 6.87
N LEU A 146 10.53 -12.81 6.55
CA LEU A 146 10.99 -11.49 6.09
C LEU A 146 11.86 -10.79 7.14
N SER A 147 11.46 -10.78 8.40
CA SER A 147 12.28 -10.25 9.49
C SER A 147 13.63 -10.96 9.66
N LEU A 148 13.67 -12.29 9.58
CA LEU A 148 14.93 -13.04 9.67
C LEU A 148 15.84 -12.79 8.46
N GLU A 149 15.28 -12.59 7.26
CA GLU A 149 16.04 -12.21 6.08
C GLU A 149 16.59 -10.78 6.20
N ALA A 150 15.82 -9.86 6.77
CA ALA A 150 16.27 -8.49 7.04
C ALA A 150 17.42 -8.44 8.05
N ASP A 151 17.38 -9.31 9.07
CA ASP A 151 18.47 -9.50 10.04
C ASP A 151 19.68 -10.28 9.48
N GLY A 152 19.58 -10.81 8.25
CA GLY A 152 20.61 -11.65 7.62
C GLY A 152 20.73 -13.06 8.20
N ASN A 153 19.75 -13.50 9.01
CA ASN A 153 19.73 -14.82 9.64
C ASN A 153 18.99 -15.86 8.78
N TYR A 154 19.61 -16.23 7.65
CA TYR A 154 19.05 -17.21 6.73
C TYR A 154 18.98 -18.64 7.30
N TRP A 155 19.81 -18.96 8.30
CA TRP A 155 19.83 -20.28 8.93
C TRP A 155 18.53 -20.58 9.67
N ASP A 156 18.01 -19.60 10.40
CA ASP A 156 16.74 -19.73 11.11
C ASP A 156 15.52 -19.54 10.19
N ALA A 157 15.68 -18.84 9.06
CA ALA A 157 14.63 -18.70 8.05
C ALA A 157 14.39 -19.99 7.25
N LEU A 158 15.45 -20.75 6.92
CA LEU A 158 15.39 -21.97 6.12
C LEU A 158 14.33 -23.02 6.59
N PRO A 159 14.25 -23.38 7.89
CA PRO A 159 13.21 -24.31 8.36
C PRO A 159 11.80 -23.73 8.26
N LEU A 160 11.64 -22.40 8.30
CA LEU A 160 10.34 -21.74 8.14
C LEU A 160 9.83 -21.83 6.71
N TYR A 161 10.70 -21.71 5.71
CA TYR A 161 10.32 -21.93 4.31
C TYR A 161 9.74 -23.33 4.08
N ARG A 162 10.31 -24.37 4.71
CA ARG A 162 9.76 -25.73 4.59
C ARG A 162 8.36 -25.83 5.18
N LYS A 163 8.09 -25.06 6.25
CA LYS A 163 6.76 -25.02 6.87
C LYS A 163 5.78 -24.24 6.00
N SER A 164 6.18 -23.13 5.39
CA SER A 164 5.28 -22.34 4.52
C SER A 164 4.84 -23.11 3.27
N THR A 165 5.72 -23.90 2.66
CA THR A 165 5.37 -24.78 1.52
C THR A 165 4.51 -26.00 1.88
N ASN A 166 4.45 -26.40 3.15
CA ASN A 166 3.66 -27.55 3.61
C ASN A 166 2.25 -27.18 4.09
N VAL A 167 1.90 -25.89 4.04
CA VAL A 167 0.52 -25.42 4.25
C VAL A 167 -0.16 -25.38 2.87
N GLU A 168 -0.53 -26.56 2.37
CA GLU A 168 -1.57 -26.74 1.34
C GLU A 168 -2.90 -27.13 2.01
#